data_AF-A0A3L7PDD7-F1
#
_entry.id   AF-A0A3L7PDD7-F1
#
_cell.length_a   1.000
_cell.length_b   1.000
_cell.length_c   1.000
_cell.angle_alpha   90.00
_cell.angle_beta   90.00
_cell.angle_gamma   90.00
#
_symmetry.space_group_name_H-M   'P 1'
#
loop_
_entity.id
_entity.type
_entity.pdbx_description
1 polymer ?
#
loop_
_entity_poly.entity_id
_entity_poly.type
_entity_poly.pdbx_seq_one_letter_code
_entity_poly.pdbx_strand_id
1 'polypeptide(L)'
;MSFAGPRQKLAKTARKKAKPRPKVKRRDPIFIDGARPRPMYVDYKDLELLGKLVNRQAKIIGRRKTGCTAASQHAVTSAIKRARFMALLPYVGE
;
A
#
# COMPACT_ATOMS: atom_id res chain seq x y z
N MET A 1 35.87 -58.60 -10.59
CA MET A 1 35.85 -57.45 -9.64
C MET A 1 36.61 -56.33 -10.33
N SER A 2 36.10 -55.15 -10.71
CA SER A 2 34.86 -54.43 -10.46
C SER A 2 34.75 -53.39 -11.59
N PHE A 3 33.63 -53.33 -12.31
CA PHE A 3 33.40 -52.29 -13.32
C PHE A 3 33.02 -50.97 -12.62
N ALA A 4 33.88 -49.96 -12.71
CA ALA A 4 33.55 -48.60 -12.29
C ALA A 4 32.62 -47.96 -13.34
N GLY A 5 31.33 -47.84 -13.02
CA GLY A 5 30.36 -47.16 -13.85
C GLY A 5 30.57 -45.64 -13.89
N PRO A 6 30.27 -44.95 -15.01
CA PRO A 6 30.51 -43.52 -15.13
C PRO A 6 29.57 -42.71 -14.24
N ARG A 7 30.15 -41.88 -13.36
CA ARG A 7 29.44 -40.89 -12.54
C ARG A 7 28.72 -39.88 -13.44
N GLN A 8 27.40 -39.99 -13.55
CA GLN A 8 26.55 -39.01 -14.22
C GLN A 8 26.66 -37.64 -13.52
N LYS A 9 27.14 -36.62 -14.23
CA LYS A 9 27.09 -35.23 -13.76
C LYS A 9 25.65 -34.74 -13.81
N LEU A 10 25.01 -34.57 -12.65
CA LEU A 10 23.73 -33.85 -12.52
C LEU A 10 23.92 -32.40 -12.97
N ALA A 11 23.46 -32.07 -14.17
CA ALA A 11 23.46 -30.71 -14.68
C ALA A 11 22.49 -29.85 -13.84
N LYS A 12 23.02 -28.84 -13.14
CA LYS A 12 22.21 -27.84 -12.45
C LYS A 12 21.52 -26.97 -13.50
N THR A 13 20.21 -27.19 -13.70
CA THR A 13 19.40 -26.33 -14.57
C THR A 13 19.37 -24.90 -14.03
N ALA A 14 19.80 -23.94 -14.84
CA ALA A 14 19.74 -22.53 -14.50
C ALA A 14 18.28 -22.12 -14.29
N ARG A 15 17.90 -21.80 -13.04
CA ARG A 15 16.57 -21.24 -12.72
C ARG A 15 16.41 -19.91 -13.46
N LYS A 16 15.62 -19.90 -14.54
CA LYS A 16 15.22 -18.67 -15.23
C LYS A 16 14.53 -17.75 -14.22
N LYS A 17 15.12 -16.57 -13.96
CA LYS A 17 14.50 -15.56 -13.07
C LYS A 17 13.16 -15.15 -13.66
N ALA A 18 12.08 -15.33 -12.91
CA ALA A 18 10.74 -14.94 -13.33
C ALA A 18 10.67 -13.42 -13.56
N LYS A 19 10.04 -13.01 -14.67
CA LYS A 19 9.82 -11.59 -14.98
C LYS A 19 8.89 -10.97 -13.92
N PRO A 20 9.15 -9.74 -13.43
CA PRO A 20 8.28 -9.10 -12.44
C PRO A 20 6.91 -8.84 -13.05
N ARG A 21 5.84 -9.21 -12.33
CA ARG A 21 4.47 -8.96 -12.77
C ARG A 21 4.19 -7.45 -12.78
N PRO A 22 3.56 -6.89 -13.83
CA PRO A 22 3.20 -5.48 -13.86
C PRO A 22 2.20 -5.19 -12.73
N LYS A 23 2.52 -4.22 -11.86
CA LYS A 23 1.62 -3.79 -10.79
C LYS A 23 0.51 -2.93 -11.40
N VAL A 24 -0.74 -3.31 -11.19
CA VAL A 24 -1.90 -2.50 -11.57
C VAL A 24 -1.81 -1.14 -10.87
N LYS A 25 -1.93 -0.04 -11.64
CA LYS A 25 -1.98 1.31 -11.08
C LYS A 25 -3.28 1.46 -10.27
N ARG A 26 -3.17 1.62 -8.95
CA ARG A 26 -4.34 1.89 -8.10
C ARG A 26 -4.87 3.30 -8.38
N ARG A 27 -6.19 3.45 -8.44
CA ARG A 27 -6.86 4.75 -8.52
C ARG A 27 -6.83 5.43 -7.15
N ASP A 28 -6.77 6.74 -7.14
CA ASP A 28 -6.76 7.54 -5.91
C ASP A 28 -8.18 7.52 -5.30
N PRO A 29 -8.36 7.06 -4.04
CA PRO A 29 -9.67 6.99 -3.41
C PRO A 29 -10.30 8.36 -3.12
N ILE A 30 -9.51 9.44 -3.15
CA ILE A 30 -9.99 10.81 -2.91
C ILE A 30 -10.55 11.46 -4.20
N PHE A 31 -10.35 10.83 -5.36
CA PHE A 31 -10.84 11.39 -6.61
C PHE A 31 -12.33 11.06 -6.79
N ILE A 32 -13.12 12.08 -7.11
CA ILE A 32 -14.56 11.97 -7.38
C ILE A 32 -14.71 11.95 -8.90
N ASP A 33 -15.36 10.92 -9.46
CA ASP A 33 -15.53 10.72 -10.90
C ASP A 33 -14.21 10.76 -11.71
N GLY A 34 -13.11 10.37 -11.08
CA GLY A 34 -11.77 10.41 -11.67
C GLY A 34 -11.14 11.81 -11.73
N ALA A 35 -11.83 12.83 -11.21
CA ALA A 35 -11.33 14.18 -11.08
C ALA A 35 -10.78 14.46 -9.67
N ARG A 36 -9.77 15.34 -9.62
CA ARG A 36 -9.18 15.81 -8.37
C ARG A 36 -10.11 16.87 -7.73
N PRO A 37 -10.59 16.69 -6.49
CA PRO A 37 -11.42 17.71 -5.83
C PRO A 37 -10.64 19.01 -5.62
N ARG A 38 -11.36 20.14 -5.76
CA ARG A 38 -10.85 21.50 -5.56
C ARG A 38 -11.84 22.26 -4.67
N PRO A 39 -11.45 22.71 -3.46
CA PRO A 39 -10.15 22.51 -2.83
C PRO A 39 -9.85 21.03 -2.53
N MET A 40 -8.56 20.69 -2.46
CA MET A 40 -8.11 19.35 -2.04
C MET A 40 -8.26 19.24 -0.53
N TYR A 41 -9.50 18.99 -0.08
CA TYR A 41 -9.89 18.94 1.31
C TYR A 41 -10.46 17.56 1.65
N VAL A 42 -10.07 17.03 2.80
CA VAL A 42 -10.63 15.82 3.40
C VAL A 42 -11.07 16.20 4.80
N ASP A 43 -12.34 15.97 5.12
CA ASP A 43 -12.86 16.27 6.45
C ASP A 43 -12.26 15.29 7.46
N TYR A 44 -11.90 15.81 8.63
CA TYR A 44 -11.43 14.99 9.75
C TYR A 44 -12.58 14.24 10.45
N LYS A 45 -13.83 14.63 10.17
CA LYS A 45 -15.04 14.00 10.69
C LYS A 45 -15.49 12.76 9.91
N ASP A 46 -14.97 12.55 8.70
CA ASP A 46 -15.33 11.41 7.84
C ASP A 46 -14.58 10.13 8.27
N LEU A 47 -14.96 9.56 9.42
CA LEU A 47 -14.24 8.43 10.03
C LEU A 47 -14.23 7.19 9.16
N GLU A 48 -15.28 6.95 8.37
CA GLU A 48 -15.33 5.83 7.43
C GLU A 48 -14.25 5.91 6.35
N LEU A 49 -14.02 7.11 5.82
CA LEU A 49 -12.99 7.36 4.82
C LEU A 49 -11.60 7.26 5.45
N LEU A 50 -11.40 7.93 6.59
CA LEU A 50 -10.10 7.97 7.26
C LEU A 50 -9.70 6.60 7.81
N GLY A 51 -10.65 5.82 8.33
CA GLY A 51 -10.43 4.46 8.82
C GLY A 51 -9.89 3.52 7.73
N LYS A 52 -10.37 3.64 6.49
CA LYS A 52 -9.86 2.88 5.34
C LYS A 52 -8.41 3.23 4.96
N LEU A 53 -7.94 4.40 5.36
CA LEU A 53 -6.59 4.94 5.05
C LEU A 53 -5.59 4.72 6.19
N VAL A 54 -6.02 4.05 7.26
CA VAL A 54 -5.22 3.68 8.42
C VAL A 54 -5.14 2.15 8.51
N ASN A 55 -4.02 1.61 8.98
CA ASN A 55 -3.88 0.17 9.18
C ASN A 55 -4.44 -0.27 10.54
N ARG A 56 -4.47 -1.59 10.79
CA ARG A 56 -4.93 -2.14 12.08
C ARG A 56 -4.20 -1.52 13.30
N GLN A 57 -2.90 -1.26 13.17
CA GLN A 57 -2.08 -0.65 14.23
C GLN A 57 -2.26 0.87 14.36
N ALA A 58 -3.34 1.44 13.81
CA ALA A 58 -3.60 2.86 13.77
C ALA A 58 -2.48 3.71 13.12
N LYS A 59 -1.69 3.17 12.19
CA LYS A 59 -0.68 3.91 11.39
C LYS A 59 -1.25 4.31 10.04
N ILE A 60 -0.92 5.52 9.58
CA ILE A 60 -1.34 6.03 8.27
C ILE A 60 -0.73 5.17 7.17
N ILE A 61 -1.56 4.67 6.26
CA ILE A 61 -1.11 3.85 5.15
C ILE A 61 -0.43 4.76 4.10
N GLY A 62 0.75 4.34 3.63
CA GLY A 62 1.48 5.08 2.60
C GLY A 62 0.80 5.05 1.23
N ARG A 63 1.03 6.11 0.45
CA ARG A 63 0.41 6.33 -0.88
C ARG A 63 0.51 5.15 -1.86
N ARG A 64 1.60 4.38 -1.81
CA ARG A 64 1.81 3.23 -2.71
C ARG A 64 0.82 2.10 -2.46
N LYS A 65 0.33 1.98 -1.22
CA LYS A 65 -0.65 0.96 -0.84
C LYS A 65 -2.08 1.47 -1.05
N THR A 66 -2.37 2.73 -0.74
CA THR A 66 -3.72 3.32 -0.94
C THR A 66 -4.01 3.69 -2.40
N GLY A 67 -3.01 4.07 -3.19
CA GLY A 67 -3.20 4.64 -4.52
C GLY A 67 -3.33 6.17 -4.52
N CYS A 68 -3.19 6.83 -3.38
CA CYS A 68 -3.29 8.28 -3.28
C CYS A 68 -2.19 9.00 -4.09
N THR A 69 -2.53 10.11 -4.71
CA THR A 69 -1.56 11.09 -5.21
C THR A 69 -0.90 11.83 -4.05
N ALA A 70 0.21 12.54 -4.31
CA ALA A 70 0.91 13.28 -3.27
C ALA A 70 0.00 14.32 -2.59
N ALA A 71 -0.76 15.08 -3.37
CA ALA A 71 -1.68 16.09 -2.86
C ALA A 71 -2.79 15.48 -1.99
N SER A 72 -3.42 14.39 -2.44
CA SER A 72 -4.44 13.68 -1.66
C SER A 72 -3.85 13.13 -0.36
N GLN A 73 -2.64 12.56 -0.41
CA GLN A 73 -1.96 12.06 0.78
C GLN A 73 -1.70 13.18 1.80
N HIS A 74 -1.32 14.38 1.36
CA HIS A 74 -1.16 15.53 2.27
C HIS A 74 -2.48 15.92 2.95
N ALA A 75 -3.57 16.03 2.19
CA ALA A 75 -4.88 16.35 2.74
C ALA A 75 -5.37 15.29 3.74
N VAL A 76 -5.26 14.00 3.37
CA VAL A 76 -5.57 12.87 4.25
C VAL A 76 -4.73 12.89 5.52
N THR A 77 -3.42 13.15 5.41
CA THR A 77 -2.53 13.17 6.58
C THR A 77 -2.92 14.28 7.55
N SER A 78 -3.26 15.47 7.05
CA SER A 78 -3.74 16.58 7.88
C SER A 78 -5.10 16.26 8.51
N ALA A 79 -6.02 15.62 7.77
CA ALA A 79 -7.31 15.18 8.31
C ALA A 79 -7.15 14.15 9.42
N ILE A 80 -6.33 13.11 9.24
CA ILE A 80 -6.08 12.08 10.26
C ILE A 80 -5.44 12.68 11.51
N LYS A 81 -4.47 13.59 11.36
CA LYS A 81 -3.84 14.26 12.51
C LYS A 81 -4.86 15.08 13.31
N ARG A 82 -5.75 15.81 12.64
CA ARG A 82 -6.84 16.55 13.29
C ARG A 82 -7.83 15.61 13.98
N ALA A 83 -8.24 14.54 13.32
CA ALA A 83 -9.14 13.55 13.89
C ALA A 83 -8.57 12.91 15.17
N ARG A 84 -7.26 12.61 15.18
CA ARG A 84 -6.57 12.08 16.36
C ARG A 84 -6.46 13.09 17.50
N PHE A 85 -6.21 14.36 17.17
CA PHE A 85 -6.21 15.43 18.17
C PHE A 85 -7.59 15.60 18.83
N MET A 86 -8.66 15.43 18.05
CA MET A 86 -10.05 15.46 18.52
C MET A 86 -10.52 14.13 19.14
N ALA A 87 -9.62 13.18 19.39
CA ALA A 87 -9.93 11.85 19.91
C ALA A 87 -10.94 11.01 19.09
N LEU A 88 -11.16 11.35 17.81
CA LEU A 88 -12.03 10.58 16.91
C LEU A 88 -11.33 9.35 16.30
N LEU A 89 -10.00 9.37 16.23
CA LEU A 89 -9.19 8.25 15.77
C LEU A 89 -8.05 7.97 16.77
N PRO A 90 -7.67 6.70 16.98
CA PRO A 90 -6.58 6.36 17.87
C PRO A 90 -5.20 6.67 17.26
N TYR A 91 -4.21 6.88 18.14
CA TYR A 91 -2.79 6.95 17.78
C TYR A 91 -2.14 5.56 17.69
N VAL A 92 -2.66 4.60 18.45
CA VAL A 92 -2.15 3.23 18.56
C VAL A 92 -3.34 2.29 18.45
N GLY A 93 -3.24 1.28 17.58
CA GLY A 93 -4.27 0.24 17.49
C GLY A 93 -4.03 -0.84 18.56
N GLU A 94 -5.07 -1.59 18.88
CA GLU A 94 -4.98 -2.76 19.75
C GLU A 94 -4.21 -3.94 19.14
#